data_AF-A0A0M3IWS3-F1
#
_entry.id   AF-A0A0M3IWS3-F1
#
_cell.length_a   1.000
_cell.length_b   1.000
_cell.length_c   1.000
_cell.angle_alpha   90.00
_cell.angle_beta   90.00
_cell.angle_gamma   90.00
#
_symmetry.space_group_name_H-M   'P 1'
#
loop_
_entity.id
_entity.type
_entity.pdbx_description
1 polymer ?
#
loop_
_entity_poly.entity_id
_entity_poly.type
_entity_poly.pdbx_seq_one_letter_code
_entity_poly.pdbx_strand_id
1 'polypeptide(L)'
;MYKRFALLIEAYCRGNFTHLDSMLRQVDMVARLTNLSKLVKLLKDKESATKRLQKELMAHVEVMQHMSSPLDPLDSLGTLRIEACKVIGSAKLPLRLTWTNPEPLARLYMETHQIIFKNGDDLRQDMLTLQVMRIMDALWKSRDLDFCLSIYEVLPMGKNVLMVL
;
A
#
# COMPACT_ATOMS: atom_id res chain seq x y z
N MET A 1 -11.66 16.35 17.69
CA MET A 1 -10.54 15.42 17.41
C MET A 1 -9.79 15.76 16.12
N TYR A 2 -10.47 15.95 14.97
CA TYR A 2 -9.84 16.24 13.67
C TYR A 2 -8.98 17.52 13.60
N LYS A 3 -9.37 18.60 14.30
CA LYS A 3 -8.65 19.88 14.27
C LYS A 3 -7.20 19.78 14.75
N ARG A 4 -6.91 18.93 15.75
CA ARG A 4 -5.55 18.74 16.28
C ARG A 4 -4.64 18.05 15.26
N PHE A 5 -5.12 17.00 14.61
CA PHE A 5 -4.37 16.30 13.57
C PHE A 5 -4.16 17.19 12.34
N ALA A 6 -5.17 17.96 11.93
CA ALA A 6 -5.06 18.89 10.81
C ALA A 6 -3.96 19.94 11.04
N LEU A 7 -3.92 20.56 12.22
CA LEU A 7 -2.88 21.55 12.57
C LEU A 7 -1.49 20.92 12.63
N LEU A 8 -1.37 19.69 13.14
CA LEU A 8 -0.09 18.99 13.19
C LEU A 8 0.44 18.65 11.78
N ILE A 9 -0.44 18.15 10.90
CA ILE A 9 -0.10 17.87 9.51
C ILE A 9 0.25 19.17 8.77
N GLU A 10 -0.50 20.25 8.99
CA GLU A 10 -0.18 21.55 8.40
C GLU A 10 1.22 22.02 8.80
N ALA A 11 1.55 21.95 10.08
CA ALA A 11 2.87 22.33 10.58
C ALA A 11 3.98 21.44 9.97
N TYR A 12 3.74 20.13 9.85
CA TYR A 12 4.66 19.19 9.22
C TYR A 12 4.89 19.52 7.74
N CYS A 13 3.81 19.70 6.96
CA CYS A 13 3.90 20.02 5.54
C CYS A 13 4.63 21.35 5.28
N ARG A 14 4.43 22.35 6.15
CA ARG A 14 5.15 23.63 6.09
C ARG A 14 6.61 23.53 6.53
N GLY A 15 6.95 22.55 7.37
CA GLY A 15 8.32 22.35 7.85
C GLY A 15 9.17 21.45 6.93
N ASN A 16 8.54 20.62 6.09
CA ASN A 16 9.22 19.58 5.33
C ASN A 16 8.76 19.56 3.85
N PHE A 17 9.06 20.63 3.14
CA PHE A 17 8.64 20.82 1.74
C PHE A 17 9.19 19.76 0.78
N THR A 18 10.35 19.17 1.05
CA THR A 18 10.96 18.13 0.19
C THR A 18 10.16 16.83 0.26
N HIS A 19 9.65 16.47 1.43
CA HIS A 19 8.81 15.28 1.59
C HIS A 19 7.36 15.50 1.11
N LEU A 20 6.91 16.76 1.08
CA LEU A 20 5.55 17.12 0.67
C LEU A 20 5.21 16.63 -0.74
N ASP A 21 6.12 16.77 -1.71
CA ASP A 21 5.87 16.31 -3.09
C ASP A 21 5.63 14.80 -3.14
N SER A 22 6.46 14.01 -2.44
CA SER A 22 6.27 12.56 -2.34
C SER A 22 4.94 12.19 -1.67
N MET A 23 4.59 12.86 -0.58
CA MET A 23 3.31 12.66 0.09
C MET A 23 2.12 12.97 -0.81
N LEU A 24 2.17 14.07 -1.57
CA LEU A 24 1.09 14.44 -2.50
C LEU A 24 0.90 13.40 -3.60
N ARG A 25 1.99 12.84 -4.13
CA ARG A 25 1.94 11.73 -5.09
C ARG A 25 1.30 10.48 -4.48
N GLN A 26 1.64 10.14 -3.24
CA GLN A 26 1.01 9.03 -2.52
C GLN A 26 -0.49 9.26 -2.29
N VAL A 27 -0.89 10.48 -1.93
CA VAL A 27 -2.32 10.85 -1.76
C VAL A 27 -3.08 10.73 -3.08
N ASP A 28 -2.52 11.21 -4.19
CA ASP A 28 -3.15 11.10 -5.51
C ASP A 28 -3.31 9.64 -5.95
N MET A 29 -2.28 8.80 -5.73
CA MET A 29 -2.36 7.36 -5.96
C MET A 29 -3.52 6.72 -5.18
N VAL A 30 -3.62 6.99 -3.87
CA VAL A 30 -4.71 6.43 -3.03
C VAL A 30 -6.08 6.87 -3.53
N ALA A 31 -6.24 8.13 -3.93
CA ALA A 31 -7.50 8.64 -4.46
C ALA A 31 -7.92 7.92 -5.74
N ARG A 32 -6.97 7.74 -6.69
CA ARG A 32 -7.21 7.02 -7.95
C ARG A 32 -7.54 5.55 -7.71
N LEU A 33 -6.78 4.85 -6.87
CA LEU A 33 -7.04 3.46 -6.53
C LEU A 33 -8.39 3.27 -5.81
N THR A 34 -8.80 4.23 -4.99
CA THR A 34 -10.11 4.22 -4.33
C THR A 34 -11.24 4.28 -5.36
N ASN A 35 -11.14 5.18 -6.34
CA ASN A 35 -12.13 5.29 -7.43
C ASN A 35 -12.13 4.04 -8.31
N LEU A 36 -10.95 3.54 -8.66
CA LEU A 36 -10.79 2.32 -9.44
C LEU A 36 -11.40 1.11 -8.74
N SER A 37 -11.16 0.96 -7.44
CA SER A 37 -11.75 -0.11 -6.63
C SER A 37 -13.27 -0.04 -6.63
N LYS A 38 -13.88 1.15 -6.57
CA LYS A 38 -15.34 1.31 -6.68
C LYS A 38 -15.85 0.83 -8.04
N LEU A 39 -15.17 1.19 -9.14
CA LEU A 39 -15.54 0.77 -10.50
C LEU A 39 -15.45 -0.74 -10.67
N VAL A 40 -14.36 -1.34 -10.19
CA VAL A 40 -14.10 -2.78 -10.29
C VAL A 40 -15.14 -3.58 -9.50
N LYS A 41 -15.60 -3.08 -8.35
CA LYS A 41 -16.66 -3.71 -7.54
C LYS A 41 -18.03 -3.74 -8.21
N LEU A 42 -18.28 -2.90 -9.21
CA LEU A 42 -19.53 -2.95 -9.99
C LEU A 42 -19.57 -4.15 -10.95
N LEU A 43 -18.40 -4.73 -11.25
CA LEU A 43 -18.27 -5.88 -12.13
C LEU A 43 -18.43 -7.17 -11.31
N LYS A 44 -19.36 -8.03 -11.74
CA LYS A 44 -19.63 -9.32 -11.07
C LYS A 44 -18.54 -10.36 -11.35
N ASP A 45 -17.91 -10.27 -12.51
CA ASP A 45 -16.92 -11.22 -12.97
C ASP A 45 -15.48 -10.73 -12.71
N LYS A 46 -14.64 -11.62 -12.17
CA LYS A 46 -13.25 -11.33 -11.76
C LYS A 46 -12.33 -11.05 -12.95
N GLU A 47 -12.52 -11.75 -14.06
CA GLU A 47 -11.67 -11.59 -15.24
C GLU A 47 -11.93 -10.23 -15.88
N SER A 48 -13.21 -9.88 -16.03
CA SER A 48 -13.68 -8.59 -16.50
C SER A 48 -13.21 -7.45 -15.59
N ALA A 49 -13.30 -7.65 -14.27
CA ALA A 49 -12.76 -6.76 -13.24
C ALA A 49 -11.24 -6.54 -13.37
N THR A 50 -10.48 -7.60 -13.64
CA THR A 50 -9.03 -7.53 -13.85
C THR A 50 -8.66 -6.82 -15.15
N LYS A 51 -9.36 -7.12 -16.26
CA LYS A 51 -9.16 -6.43 -17.53
C LYS A 51 -9.47 -4.94 -17.40
N ARG A 52 -10.54 -4.58 -16.66
CA ARG A 52 -10.88 -3.18 -16.40
C ARG A 52 -9.83 -2.48 -15.54
N LEU A 53 -9.37 -3.12 -14.47
CA LEU A 53 -8.26 -2.65 -13.62
C LEU A 53 -7.04 -2.32 -14.49
N GLN A 54 -6.58 -3.27 -15.29
CA GLN A 54 -5.39 -3.09 -16.15
C GLN A 54 -5.57 -1.96 -17.16
N LYS A 55 -6.76 -1.85 -17.78
CA LYS A 55 -7.08 -0.77 -18.72
C LYS A 55 -7.00 0.62 -18.09
N GLU A 56 -7.56 0.80 -16.90
CA GLU A 56 -7.54 2.09 -16.21
C GLU A 56 -6.15 2.40 -15.63
N LEU A 57 -5.40 1.39 -15.17
CA LEU A 57 -4.02 1.57 -14.70
C LEU A 57 -3.10 2.08 -15.82
N MET A 58 -3.33 1.68 -17.08
CA MET A 58 -2.58 2.20 -18.23
C MET A 58 -2.70 3.72 -18.36
N ALA A 59 -3.88 4.29 -18.08
CA ALA A 59 -4.10 5.75 -18.15
C ALA A 59 -3.48 6.53 -16.98
N HIS A 60 -3.01 5.84 -15.95
CA HIS A 60 -2.50 6.46 -14.72
C HIS A 60 -1.07 6.01 -14.37
N VAL A 61 -0.39 5.33 -15.30
CA VAL A 61 0.89 4.67 -15.02
C VAL A 61 1.96 5.67 -14.55
N GLU A 62 2.02 6.85 -15.18
CA GLU A 62 3.05 7.86 -14.90
C GLU A 62 3.00 8.37 -13.45
N VAL A 63 1.79 8.49 -12.90
CA VAL A 63 1.59 8.99 -11.53
C VAL A 63 2.07 7.96 -10.49
N MET A 64 1.91 6.68 -10.79
CA MET A 64 2.12 5.57 -9.86
C MET A 64 3.48 4.87 -10.04
N GLN A 65 4.45 5.48 -10.70
CA GLN A 65 5.80 4.90 -10.91
C GLN A 65 6.89 5.77 -10.29
N HIS A 66 8.03 5.18 -9.94
CA HIS A 66 9.19 5.90 -9.41
C HIS A 66 8.84 6.77 -8.19
N MET A 67 8.25 6.15 -7.17
CA MET A 67 7.81 6.82 -5.94
C MET A 67 8.19 6.01 -4.72
N SER A 68 8.30 6.64 -3.55
CA SER A 68 8.52 5.90 -2.30
C SER A 68 7.27 5.08 -1.96
N SER A 69 7.50 3.87 -1.46
CA SER A 69 6.43 3.02 -0.97
C SER A 69 5.71 3.73 0.18
N PRO A 70 4.38 3.74 0.21
CA PRO A 70 3.64 4.24 1.35
C PRO A 70 3.82 3.37 2.59
N LEU A 71 4.13 2.07 2.42
CA LEU A 71 4.30 1.12 3.52
C LEU A 71 5.64 1.31 4.23
N ASP A 72 6.72 1.44 3.46
CA ASP A 72 8.06 1.78 3.96
C ASP A 72 8.68 2.89 3.10
N PRO A 73 8.96 4.08 3.66
CA PRO A 73 9.61 5.18 2.93
C PRO A 73 11.03 4.85 2.42
N LEU A 74 11.69 3.83 2.97
CA LEU A 74 13.01 3.36 2.50
C LEU A 74 12.91 2.56 1.20
N ASP A 75 11.76 1.94 0.96
CA ASP A 75 11.50 1.19 -0.27
C ASP A 75 11.05 2.11 -1.39
N SER A 76 11.61 1.89 -2.58
CA SER A 76 11.22 2.63 -3.79
C SER A 76 10.44 1.73 -4.74
N LEU A 77 9.28 2.21 -5.19
CA LEU A 77 8.47 1.56 -6.21
C LEU A 77 8.97 2.01 -7.59
N GLY A 78 9.42 1.05 -8.40
CA GLY A 78 9.90 1.29 -9.75
C GLY A 78 8.76 1.42 -10.77
N THR A 79 8.87 0.69 -11.88
CA THR A 79 7.86 0.66 -12.94
C THR A 79 6.70 -0.26 -12.57
N LEU A 80 5.47 0.21 -12.78
CA LEU A 80 4.25 -0.55 -12.52
C LEU A 80 4.08 -1.63 -13.60
N ARG A 81 4.03 -2.90 -13.18
CA ARG A 81 3.80 -4.06 -14.04
C ARG A 81 2.31 -4.31 -14.18
N ILE A 82 1.70 -3.62 -15.14
CA ILE A 82 0.24 -3.65 -15.37
C ILE A 82 -0.26 -5.09 -15.57
N GLU A 83 0.42 -5.89 -16.38
CA GLU A 83 0.03 -7.28 -16.65
C GLU A 83 0.02 -8.18 -15.39
N ALA A 84 0.88 -7.87 -14.42
CA ALA A 84 0.94 -8.59 -13.15
C ALA A 84 -0.09 -8.11 -12.11
N CYS A 85 -0.69 -6.93 -12.35
CA CYS A 85 -1.75 -6.36 -11.51
C CYS A 85 -3.06 -7.11 -11.75
N LYS A 86 -3.74 -7.48 -10.66
CA LYS A 86 -4.98 -8.27 -10.74
C LYS A 86 -5.91 -8.04 -9.57
N VAL A 87 -7.19 -8.34 -9.78
CA VAL A 87 -8.19 -8.37 -8.70
C VAL A 87 -8.11 -9.73 -8.01
N ILE A 88 -7.97 -9.73 -6.69
CA ILE A 88 -7.96 -10.96 -5.89
C ILE A 88 -9.39 -11.42 -5.68
N GLY A 89 -9.63 -12.74 -5.81
CA GLY A 89 -10.93 -13.36 -5.57
C GLY A 89 -11.24 -13.44 -4.07
N SER A 90 -11.70 -12.33 -3.50
CA SER A 90 -12.13 -12.21 -2.10
C SER A 90 -13.40 -11.36 -2.04
N ALA A 91 -14.17 -11.45 -0.96
CA ALA A 91 -15.46 -10.77 -0.80
C ALA A 91 -15.42 -9.27 -1.06
N LYS A 92 -14.28 -8.61 -0.78
CA LYS A 92 -14.09 -7.16 -0.97
C LYS A 92 -13.30 -6.78 -2.22
N LEU A 93 -12.97 -7.75 -3.07
CA LEU A 93 -12.27 -7.59 -4.35
C LEU A 93 -11.04 -6.66 -4.25
N PRO A 94 -10.05 -6.99 -3.41
CA PRO A 94 -8.88 -6.14 -3.25
C PRO A 94 -8.00 -6.17 -4.51
N LEU A 95 -7.32 -5.06 -4.76
CA LEU A 95 -6.48 -4.87 -5.94
C LEU A 95 -5.05 -5.25 -5.58
N ARG A 96 -4.46 -6.21 -6.28
CA ARG A 96 -3.02 -6.49 -6.18
C ARG A 96 -2.29 -5.70 -7.23
N LEU A 97 -1.39 -4.85 -6.79
CA LEU A 97 -0.54 -3.99 -7.61
C LEU A 97 0.90 -4.51 -7.50
N THR A 98 1.62 -4.49 -8.62
CA THR A 98 2.99 -5.02 -8.69
C THR A 98 3.88 -4.00 -9.38
N TRP A 99 4.99 -3.64 -8.74
CA TRP A 99 6.04 -2.79 -9.30
C TRP A 99 7.34 -3.57 -9.43
N THR A 100 8.21 -3.14 -10.33
CA THR A 100 9.61 -3.55 -10.29
C THR A 100 10.30 -2.93 -9.07
N ASN A 101 11.26 -3.65 -8.51
CA ASN A 101 12.15 -3.10 -7.50
C ASN A 101 13.34 -2.43 -8.22
N PRO A 102 13.51 -1.10 -8.09
CA PRO A 102 14.59 -0.36 -8.74
C PRO A 102 15.95 -0.54 -8.05
N GLU A 103 16.02 -1.20 -6.90
CA GLU A 103 17.27 -1.44 -6.18
C GLU A 103 18.26 -2.25 -7.04
N PRO A 104 19.56 -1.88 -7.11
CA PRO A 104 20.54 -2.59 -7.93
C PRO A 104 20.66 -4.09 -7.62
N LEU A 105 20.46 -4.49 -6.36
CA LEU A 105 20.54 -5.88 -5.91
C LEU A 105 19.18 -6.58 -5.89
N ALA A 106 18.11 -5.94 -6.36
CA ALA A 106 16.75 -6.48 -6.36
C ALA A 106 16.65 -7.89 -6.97
N ARG A 107 17.44 -8.18 -8.02
CA ARG A 107 17.43 -9.49 -8.69
C ARG A 107 17.87 -10.64 -7.78
N LEU A 108 18.62 -10.37 -6.71
CA LEU A 108 19.14 -11.38 -5.79
C LEU A 108 18.17 -11.67 -4.63
N TYR A 109 17.29 -10.72 -4.29
CA TYR A 109 16.44 -10.80 -3.11
C TYR A 109 14.96 -10.66 -3.43
N MET A 110 14.56 -9.57 -4.09
CA MET A 110 13.16 -9.27 -4.39
C MET A 110 13.04 -8.42 -5.65
N GLU A 111 12.73 -9.07 -6.78
CA GLU A 111 12.64 -8.41 -8.10
C GLU A 111 11.44 -7.45 -8.21
N THR A 112 10.38 -7.69 -7.43
CA THR A 112 9.14 -6.92 -7.50
C THR A 112 8.58 -6.58 -6.13
N HIS A 113 8.08 -5.36 -5.98
CA HIS A 113 7.23 -4.97 -4.86
C HIS A 113 5.78 -5.29 -5.17
N GLN A 114 5.09 -5.96 -4.25
CA GLN A 114 3.65 -6.23 -4.36
C GLN A 114 2.94 -5.50 -3.23
N ILE A 115 1.88 -4.78 -3.57
CA ILE A 115 1.01 -4.13 -2.58
C ILE A 115 -0.44 -4.52 -2.88
N ILE A 116 -1.14 -4.94 -1.84
CA ILE A 116 -2.57 -5.20 -1.87
C ILE A 116 -3.30 -3.97 -1.36
N PHE A 117 -4.03 -3.32 -2.24
CA PHE A 117 -4.94 -2.24 -1.91
C PHE A 117 -6.32 -2.80 -1.56
N LYS A 118 -6.78 -2.55 -0.33
CA LYS A 118 -8.15 -2.90 0.09
C LYS A 118 -8.95 -1.63 0.35
N ASN A 119 -10.21 -1.67 -0.07
CA ASN A 119 -11.19 -0.61 0.13
C ASN A 119 -12.45 -1.23 0.72
N GLY A 120 -13.02 -0.64 1.77
CA GLY A 120 -14.18 -1.15 2.50
C GLY A 120 -13.86 -2.06 3.68
N ASP A 121 -12.59 -2.22 4.05
CA ASP A 121 -12.13 -2.90 5.26
C ASP A 121 -11.61 -1.88 6.27
N ASP A 122 -12.11 -1.92 7.51
CA ASP A 122 -11.53 -1.15 8.62
C ASP A 122 -10.57 -2.06 9.40
N LEU A 123 -9.32 -2.13 8.96
CA LEU A 123 -8.29 -2.97 9.59
C LEU A 123 -7.48 -2.22 10.65
N ARG A 124 -8.02 -1.15 11.25
CA ARG A 124 -7.33 -0.45 12.36
C ARG A 124 -7.06 -1.40 13.54
N GLN A 125 -7.95 -2.38 13.74
CA GLN A 125 -7.77 -3.43 14.73
C GLN A 125 -6.65 -4.41 14.36
N ASP A 126 -6.55 -4.81 13.09
CA ASP A 126 -5.48 -5.69 12.63
C ASP A 126 -4.12 -5.00 12.70
N MET A 127 -4.04 -3.71 12.35
CA MET A 127 -2.82 -2.92 12.50
C MET A 127 -2.35 -2.91 13.96
N LEU A 128 -3.25 -2.69 14.93
CA LEU A 128 -2.89 -2.74 16.35
C LEU A 128 -2.43 -4.15 16.76
N THR A 129 -3.12 -5.19 16.31
CA THR A 129 -2.74 -6.58 16.59
C THR A 129 -1.33 -6.88 16.08
N LEU A 130 -1.02 -6.50 14.84
CA LEU A 130 0.30 -6.69 14.25
C LEU A 130 1.36 -5.88 14.98
N GLN A 131 1.06 -4.64 15.41
CA GLN A 131 1.98 -3.84 16.23
C GLN A 131 2.31 -4.52 17.56
N VAL A 132 1.31 -5.07 18.25
CA VAL A 132 1.53 -5.83 19.49
C VAL A 132 2.38 -7.07 19.21
N MET A 133 2.11 -7.79 18.12
CA MET A 133 2.93 -8.95 17.73
C MET A 133 4.38 -8.57 17.44
N ARG A 134 4.65 -7.41 16.83
CA ARG A 134 6.03 -6.91 16.61
C ARG A 134 6.75 -6.65 17.94
N ILE A 135 6.05 -6.07 18.91
CA ILE A 135 6.60 -5.84 20.25
C ILE A 135 6.91 -7.18 20.94
N MET A 136 6.00 -8.15 20.84
CA MET A 136 6.21 -9.49 21.41
C MET A 136 7.37 -10.22 20.76
N ASP A 137 7.47 -10.19 19.43
CA ASP A 137 8.57 -10.79 18.68
C ASP A 137 9.93 -10.21 19.10
N ALA A 138 10.02 -8.88 19.23
CA ALA A 138 11.22 -8.21 19.73
C ALA A 138 11.58 -8.62 21.17
N LEU A 139 10.58 -8.76 22.04
CA LEU A 139 10.78 -9.20 23.43
C LEU A 139 11.25 -10.65 23.51
N TRP A 140 10.70 -11.56 22.72
CA TRP A 140 11.13 -12.96 22.70
C TRP A 140 12.54 -13.12 22.14
N LYS A 141 12.85 -12.42 21.03
CA LYS A 141 14.20 -12.40 20.45
C LYS A 141 15.23 -11.83 21.41
N SER A 142 14.87 -10.85 22.25
CA SER A 142 15.76 -10.34 23.31
C SER A 142 16.11 -11.36 24.40
N ARG A 143 15.40 -12.50 24.43
CA ARG A 143 15.61 -13.63 25.33
C ARG A 143 16.02 -14.90 24.59
N ASP A 144 16.57 -14.75 23.38
CA ASP A 144 17.00 -15.84 22.50
C ASP A 144 15.88 -16.84 22.13
N LEU A 145 14.63 -16.39 22.16
CA LEU A 145 13.48 -17.16 21.70
C LEU A 145 13.04 -16.63 20.33
N ASP A 146 13.43 -17.32 19.26
CA ASP A 146 12.96 -17.02 17.90
C ASP A 146 11.85 -17.99 17.49
N PHE A 147 10.62 -17.46 17.42
CA PHE A 147 9.44 -18.20 16.97
C PHE A 147 9.21 -18.09 15.46
N CYS A 148 10.13 -17.45 14.72
CA CYS A 148 10.07 -17.29 13.26
C CYS A 148 8.75 -16.67 12.79
N LEU A 149 8.23 -15.67 13.51
CA LEU A 149 6.99 -15.00 13.14
C LEU A 149 7.13 -14.22 11.84
N SER A 150 6.20 -14.44 10.91
CA SER A 150 6.08 -13.64 9.68
C SER A 150 5.02 -12.56 9.88
N ILE A 151 5.46 -11.37 10.31
CA ILE A 151 4.58 -10.23 10.58
C ILE A 151 4.62 -9.29 9.38
N TYR A 152 3.56 -9.29 8.58
CA TYR A 152 3.43 -8.42 7.41
C TYR A 152 3.08 -6.97 7.79
N GLU A 153 3.18 -6.07 6.81
CA GLU A 153 2.91 -4.64 6.98
C GLU A 153 1.48 -4.29 6.61
N VAL A 154 0.80 -3.50 7.45
CA VAL A 154 -0.55 -2.98 7.19
C VAL A 154 -0.57 -1.50 7.49
N LEU A 155 -0.96 -0.69 6.49
CA LEU A 155 -1.10 0.75 6.64
C LEU A 155 -2.51 1.22 6.27
N PRO A 156 -3.28 1.73 7.25
CA PRO A 156 -4.52 2.46 6.99
C PRO A 156 -4.23 3.81 6.33
N MET A 157 -4.69 4.01 5.10
CA MET A 157 -4.49 5.22 4.30
C MET A 157 -5.70 6.15 4.31
N GLY A 158 -6.78 5.77 4.98
CA GLY A 158 -8.01 6.55 5.09
C GLY A 158 -9.15 5.75 5.71
N LYS A 159 -10.37 6.31 5.70
CA LYS A 159 -11.54 5.60 6.22
C LYS A 159 -11.83 4.39 5.33
N ASN A 160 -11.59 3.20 5.87
CA ASN A 160 -11.76 1.91 5.22
C ASN A 160 -10.86 1.71 3.97
N VAL A 161 -9.77 2.45 3.85
CA VAL A 161 -8.80 2.31 2.74
C VAL A 161 -7.45 1.98 3.33
N LEU A 162 -6.79 0.96 2.79
CA LEU A 162 -5.53 0.46 3.33
C LEU A 162 -4.65 -0.20 2.26
N MET A 163 -3.39 -0.32 2.61
CA MET A 163 -2.39 -1.07 1.86
C MET A 163 -1.79 -2.16 2.75
N VAL A 164 -1.50 -3.31 2.14
CA VAL A 164 -0.86 -4.47 2.77
C VAL A 164 0.27 -4.94 1.86
N LEU A 165 1.40 -5.32 2.45
CA LEU A 165 2.50 -5.99 1.72
C LEU A 165 2.23 -7.50 1.62
#